data_AF-A0A1M5BLW3-F1
#
_entry.id   AF-A0A1M5BLW3-F1
#
_cell.length_a   1.000
_cell.length_b   1.000
_cell.length_c   1.000
_cell.angle_alpha   90.00
_cell.angle_beta   90.00
_cell.angle_gamma   90.00
#
_symmetry.space_group_name_H-M   'P 1'
#
loop_
_entity.id
_entity.type
_entity.pdbx_description
1 polymer ?
#
loop_
_entity_poly.entity_id
_entity_poly.type
_entity_poly.pdbx_seq_one_letter_code
_entity_poly.pdbx_strand_id
1 'polypeptide(L)'
;MDLSREEMDRFIENNLLNFSINGSGWHNLIRNMLEEFCLAGWNLNEKVSGKEKFGGLRCYSTSTDEELNIEIRKIVDKYSALSGKTCEICGEEAKGRYVDGWEATLCFKHYSESIYFIEIRNNDIEINDKIIGNLNDINKAETDNSFRGIRIYFSGQEKYYGFHCRQPNYYLLLRSIALHLFSEEDQKYIKSLFENLNDCEVCGHKSLSESHCLRCFNDPWKNSFLEDYESKSQYIKHCQMDLFIDEDDNEKVFQHDRSFEKLPDHKILFNDNELREYEKDMYD
;
A
#
# COMPACT_ATOMS: atom_id res chain seq x y z
N MET A 1 -43.20 -15.54 -7.90
CA MET A 1 -43.39 -14.92 -9.22
C MET A 1 -42.08 -15.12 -9.92
N ASP A 2 -42.05 -15.95 -10.95
CA ASP A 2 -40.79 -16.27 -11.63
C ASP A 2 -40.35 -15.04 -12.42
N LEU A 3 -39.36 -14.33 -11.90
CA LEU A 3 -38.72 -13.19 -12.57
C LEU A 3 -38.09 -13.67 -13.87
N SER A 4 -38.42 -13.03 -14.99
CA SER A 4 -37.77 -13.35 -16.25
C SER A 4 -36.32 -12.86 -16.26
N ARG A 5 -35.45 -13.54 -17.01
CA ARG A 5 -34.04 -13.14 -17.15
C ARG A 5 -33.91 -11.72 -17.69
N GLU A 6 -34.76 -11.35 -18.65
CA GLU A 6 -34.77 -10.01 -19.25
C GLU A 6 -35.11 -8.90 -18.24
N GLU A 7 -36.03 -9.16 -17.31
CA GLU A 7 -36.38 -8.21 -16.25
C GLU A 7 -35.24 -8.00 -15.26
N MET A 8 -34.56 -9.09 -14.88
CA MET A 8 -33.39 -9.05 -14.01
C MET A 8 -32.23 -8.30 -14.69
N ASP A 9 -31.92 -8.62 -15.94
CA ASP A 9 -30.83 -7.98 -16.67
C ASP A 9 -31.09 -6.47 -16.82
N ARG A 10 -32.34 -6.07 -17.14
CA ARG A 10 -32.72 -4.66 -17.20
C ARG A 10 -32.57 -3.95 -15.85
N PHE A 11 -32.96 -4.60 -14.75
CA PHE A 11 -32.76 -4.05 -13.40
C PHE A 11 -31.27 -3.85 -13.09
N ILE A 12 -30.44 -4.84 -13.41
CA ILE A 12 -29.00 -4.82 -13.17
C ILE A 12 -28.35 -3.65 -13.93
N GLU A 13 -28.60 -3.53 -15.25
CA GLU A 13 -28.02 -2.45 -16.06
C GLU A 13 -28.44 -1.06 -15.58
N ASN A 14 -29.72 -0.90 -15.25
CA ASN A 14 -30.24 0.38 -14.77
C ASN A 14 -29.64 0.81 -13.42
N ASN A 15 -29.26 -0.15 -12.58
CA ASN A 15 -28.70 0.12 -11.26
C ASN A 15 -27.17 0.17 -11.24
N LEU A 16 -26.47 -0.46 -12.19
CA LEU A 16 -25.01 -0.43 -12.25
C LEU A 16 -24.47 1.01 -12.33
N LEU A 17 -25.17 1.89 -13.05
CA LEU A 17 -24.82 3.32 -13.17
C LEU A 17 -25.04 4.14 -11.89
N ASN A 18 -25.73 3.59 -10.89
CA ASN A 18 -25.94 4.25 -9.59
C ASN A 18 -24.77 4.03 -8.61
N PHE A 19 -23.71 3.33 -9.05
CA PHE A 19 -22.52 3.08 -8.24
C PHE A 19 -21.40 4.05 -8.60
N SER A 20 -20.95 4.83 -7.60
CA SER A 20 -19.82 5.75 -7.73
C SER A 20 -18.53 5.05 -7.28
N ILE A 21 -17.82 4.42 -8.22
CA ILE A 21 -16.59 3.64 -7.96
C ILE A 21 -15.43 4.14 -8.83
N ASN A 22 -14.19 3.87 -8.42
CA ASN A 22 -12.97 4.42 -9.05
C ASN A 22 -12.56 3.72 -10.36
N GLY A 23 -13.10 2.53 -10.64
CA GLY A 23 -12.76 1.74 -11.82
C GLY A 23 -13.82 0.69 -12.16
N SER A 24 -13.54 -0.15 -13.17
CA SER A 24 -14.48 -1.16 -13.65
C SER A 24 -14.37 -2.52 -12.97
N GLY A 25 -13.37 -2.72 -12.11
CA GLY A 25 -13.02 -4.03 -11.56
C GLY A 25 -14.12 -4.65 -10.70
N TRP A 26 -14.95 -3.82 -10.06
CA TRP A 26 -16.08 -4.29 -9.26
C TRP A 26 -17.41 -4.42 -10.03
N HIS A 27 -17.45 -4.13 -11.33
CA HIS A 27 -18.70 -4.23 -12.11
C HIS A 27 -19.32 -5.63 -12.04
N ASN A 28 -18.52 -6.69 -12.16
CA ASN A 28 -19.03 -8.06 -12.08
C ASN A 28 -19.53 -8.40 -10.67
N LEU A 29 -18.85 -7.93 -9.62
CA LEU A 29 -19.33 -8.10 -8.25
C LEU A 29 -20.66 -7.40 -8.03
N ILE A 30 -20.82 -6.16 -8.50
CA ILE A 30 -22.06 -5.40 -8.39
C ILE A 30 -23.18 -6.09 -9.17
N ARG A 31 -22.90 -6.59 -10.38
CA ARG A 31 -23.88 -7.35 -11.19
C ARG A 31 -24.38 -8.59 -10.44
N ASN A 32 -23.47 -9.39 -9.90
CA ASN A 32 -23.82 -10.60 -9.16
C ASN A 32 -24.58 -10.26 -7.85
N MET A 33 -24.20 -9.18 -7.17
CA MET A 33 -24.91 -8.67 -6.00
C MET A 33 -26.37 -8.29 -6.35
N LEU A 34 -26.57 -7.54 -7.43
CA LEU A 34 -27.89 -7.13 -7.90
C LEU A 34 -28.73 -8.32 -8.41
N GLU A 35 -28.10 -9.33 -8.98
CA GLU A 35 -28.75 -10.60 -9.33
C GLU A 35 -29.26 -11.32 -8.07
N GLU A 36 -28.44 -11.42 -7.02
CA GLU A 36 -28.85 -12.00 -5.74
C GLU A 36 -29.97 -11.18 -5.07
N PHE A 37 -29.99 -9.85 -5.22
CA PHE A 37 -31.11 -9.02 -4.77
C PHE A 37 -32.42 -9.41 -5.46
N CYS A 38 -32.41 -9.55 -6.80
CA CYS A 38 -33.58 -9.99 -7.56
C CYS A 38 -34.10 -11.34 -7.05
N LEU A 39 -33.19 -12.31 -6.85
CA LEU A 39 -33.53 -13.65 -6.37
C LEU A 39 -34.05 -13.66 -4.93
N ALA A 40 -33.59 -12.73 -4.09
CA ALA A 40 -34.10 -12.53 -2.73
C ALA A 40 -35.48 -11.85 -2.69
N GLY A 41 -36.01 -11.38 -3.82
CA GLY A 41 -37.32 -10.73 -3.92
C GLY A 41 -37.27 -9.21 -3.82
N TRP A 42 -36.12 -8.58 -4.12
CA TRP A 42 -36.01 -7.12 -4.18
C TRP A 42 -37.01 -6.51 -5.17
N ASN A 43 -37.59 -5.37 -4.80
CA ASN A 43 -38.50 -4.64 -5.65
C ASN A 43 -37.73 -4.00 -6.82
N LEU A 44 -37.94 -4.49 -8.05
CA LEU A 44 -37.21 -4.00 -9.22
C LEU A 44 -37.46 -2.51 -9.57
N ASN A 45 -38.47 -1.89 -8.96
CA ASN A 45 -38.71 -0.45 -9.10
C ASN A 45 -37.90 0.40 -8.11
N GLU A 46 -37.30 -0.22 -7.09
CA GLU A 46 -36.47 0.45 -6.10
C GLU A 46 -35.01 0.47 -6.54
N LYS A 47 -34.43 1.66 -6.49
CA LYS A 47 -33.03 1.86 -6.87
C LYS A 47 -32.11 1.31 -5.79
N VAL A 48 -31.07 0.64 -6.26
CA VAL A 48 -29.91 0.29 -5.45
C VAL A 48 -28.78 1.22 -5.88
N SER A 49 -28.03 1.72 -4.91
CA SER A 49 -26.90 2.62 -5.15
C SER A 49 -25.74 2.22 -4.26
N GLY A 50 -24.55 2.67 -4.61
CA GLY A 50 -23.39 2.41 -3.78
C GLY A 50 -22.22 3.28 -4.16
N LYS A 51 -21.14 3.14 -3.41
CA LYS A 51 -19.89 3.84 -3.68
C LYS A 51 -18.70 3.09 -3.14
N GLU A 52 -17.53 3.43 -3.64
CA GLU A 52 -16.29 3.14 -2.95
C GLU A 52 -16.23 3.92 -1.63
N LYS A 53 -15.78 3.24 -0.57
CA LYS A 53 -15.43 3.85 0.70
C LYS A 53 -14.40 2.99 1.45
N PHE A 54 -13.24 3.58 1.73
CA PHE A 54 -12.14 2.95 2.47
C PHE A 54 -11.63 1.68 1.77
N GLY A 55 -11.41 1.78 0.46
CA GLY A 55 -10.94 0.67 -0.38
C GLY A 55 -11.96 -0.44 -0.60
N GLY A 56 -13.23 -0.26 -0.20
CA GLY A 56 -14.27 -1.29 -0.33
C GLY A 56 -15.57 -0.75 -0.91
N LEU A 57 -16.38 -1.66 -1.45
CA LEU A 57 -17.73 -1.35 -1.93
C LEU A 57 -18.69 -1.18 -0.75
N ARG A 58 -19.46 -0.09 -0.76
CA ARG A 58 -20.60 0.13 0.13
C ARG A 58 -21.88 0.21 -0.69
N CYS A 59 -22.82 -0.67 -0.39
CA CYS A 59 -24.15 -0.68 -0.99
C CYS A 59 -25.16 -0.03 -0.02
N TYR A 60 -26.05 0.79 -0.57
CA TYR A 60 -27.16 1.42 0.14
C TYR A 60 -28.47 0.91 -0.45
N SER A 61 -29.21 0.18 0.39
CA SER A 61 -30.49 -0.43 0.05
C SER A 61 -31.31 -0.60 1.33
N THR A 62 -32.56 -0.14 1.30
CA THR A 62 -33.49 -0.27 2.43
C THR A 62 -34.87 -0.56 1.88
N SER A 63 -35.52 -1.59 2.39
CA SER A 63 -36.93 -1.93 2.14
C SER A 63 -37.78 -1.69 3.39
N THR A 64 -39.10 -1.63 3.26
CA THR A 64 -40.03 -1.69 4.41
C THR A 64 -40.21 -3.10 4.96
N ASP A 65 -39.76 -4.12 4.24
CA ASP A 65 -39.78 -5.53 4.66
C ASP A 65 -38.55 -5.86 5.50
N GLU A 66 -38.75 -6.15 6.79
CA GLU A 66 -37.68 -6.45 7.75
C GLU A 66 -36.97 -7.78 7.45
N GLU A 67 -37.69 -8.81 6.99
CA GLU A 67 -37.09 -10.11 6.67
C GLU A 67 -36.23 -10.01 5.41
N LEU A 68 -36.73 -9.31 4.39
CA LEU A 68 -35.96 -9.00 3.19
C LEU A 68 -34.69 -8.21 3.54
N ASN A 69 -34.79 -7.20 4.41
CA ASN A 69 -33.61 -6.42 4.83
C ASN A 69 -32.52 -7.28 5.50
N ILE A 70 -32.89 -8.37 6.20
CA ILE A 70 -31.91 -9.31 6.78
C ILE A 70 -31.17 -10.06 5.67
N GLU A 71 -31.89 -10.58 4.67
CA GLU A 71 -31.27 -11.29 3.54
C GLU A 71 -30.41 -10.36 2.68
N ILE A 72 -30.91 -9.16 2.37
CA ILE A 72 -30.17 -8.14 1.62
C ILE A 72 -28.89 -7.74 2.35
N ARG A 73 -28.92 -7.60 3.68
CA ARG A 73 -27.71 -7.31 4.47
C ARG A 73 -26.65 -8.41 4.31
N LYS A 74 -27.03 -9.68 4.35
CA LYS A 74 -26.09 -10.80 4.14
C LYS A 74 -25.44 -10.74 2.75
N ILE A 75 -26.23 -10.43 1.72
CA ILE A 75 -25.74 -10.26 0.35
C ILE A 75 -24.76 -9.07 0.29
N VAL A 76 -25.14 -7.91 0.83
CA VAL A 76 -24.27 -6.72 0.86
C VAL A 76 -22.97 -7.00 1.61
N ASP A 77 -23.02 -7.67 2.76
CA ASP A 77 -21.84 -8.00 3.57
C ASP A 77 -20.88 -8.93 2.80
N LYS A 78 -21.42 -9.95 2.13
CA LYS A 78 -20.67 -10.85 1.25
C LYS A 78 -19.93 -10.08 0.16
N TYR A 79 -20.63 -9.22 -0.60
CA TYR A 79 -20.01 -8.49 -1.71
C TYR A 79 -19.09 -7.35 -1.26
N SER A 80 -19.35 -6.76 -0.08
CA SER A 80 -18.42 -5.83 0.56
C SER A 80 -17.11 -6.53 0.92
N ALA A 81 -17.17 -7.73 1.51
CA ALA A 81 -15.98 -8.52 1.82
C ALA A 81 -15.21 -8.95 0.55
N LEU A 82 -15.92 -9.36 -0.50
CA LEU A 82 -15.31 -9.71 -1.79
C LEU A 82 -14.61 -8.51 -2.44
N SER A 83 -15.21 -7.32 -2.36
CA SER A 83 -14.61 -6.11 -2.94
C SER A 83 -13.27 -5.75 -2.29
N GLY A 84 -13.09 -6.00 -0.99
CA GLY A 84 -11.83 -5.79 -0.27
C GLY A 84 -10.71 -6.78 -0.65
N LYS A 85 -11.00 -7.76 -1.50
CA LYS A 85 -10.03 -8.73 -2.06
C LYS A 85 -9.96 -8.66 -3.59
N THR A 86 -10.63 -7.70 -4.20
CA THR A 86 -10.79 -7.57 -5.65
C THR A 86 -10.32 -6.20 -6.11
N CYS A 87 -9.44 -6.14 -7.11
CA CYS A 87 -8.90 -4.89 -7.60
C CYS A 87 -10.02 -4.00 -8.14
N GLU A 88 -10.14 -2.77 -7.64
CA GLU A 88 -11.18 -1.82 -8.07
C GLU A 88 -11.02 -1.40 -9.55
N ILE A 89 -9.82 -1.53 -10.11
CA ILE A 89 -9.52 -1.17 -11.51
C ILE A 89 -9.86 -2.31 -12.47
N CYS A 90 -9.34 -3.53 -12.24
CA CYS A 90 -9.43 -4.63 -13.21
C CYS A 90 -10.18 -5.89 -12.75
N GLY A 91 -10.52 -6.03 -11.47
CA GLY A 91 -11.29 -7.18 -10.98
C GLY A 91 -10.48 -8.44 -10.64
N GLU A 92 -9.15 -8.39 -10.76
CA GLU A 92 -8.25 -9.46 -10.31
C GLU A 92 -8.09 -9.48 -8.79
N GLU A 93 -7.51 -10.55 -8.24
CA GLU A 93 -7.18 -10.64 -6.81
C GLU A 93 -6.30 -9.47 -6.36
N ALA A 94 -6.61 -8.92 -5.19
CA ALA A 94 -6.04 -7.70 -4.69
C ALA A 94 -5.98 -7.65 -3.16
N LYS A 95 -5.25 -6.65 -2.67
CA LYS A 95 -5.06 -6.40 -1.24
C LYS A 95 -5.36 -4.93 -0.96
N GLY A 96 -5.69 -4.62 0.30
CA GLY A 96 -5.83 -3.24 0.76
C GLY A 96 -4.50 -2.50 0.66
N ARG A 97 -4.52 -1.27 0.14
CA ARG A 97 -3.35 -0.41 -0.09
C ARG A 97 -3.62 1.00 0.42
N TYR A 98 -2.55 1.72 0.66
CA TYR A 98 -2.59 3.17 0.88
C TYR A 98 -1.83 3.87 -0.24
N VAL A 99 -2.55 4.65 -1.06
CA VAL A 99 -2.03 5.34 -2.25
C VAL A 99 -2.41 6.81 -2.17
N ASP A 100 -1.42 7.71 -2.20
CA ASP A 100 -1.62 9.16 -2.19
C ASP A 100 -2.57 9.69 -1.09
N GLY A 101 -2.58 9.05 0.08
CA GLY A 101 -3.44 9.46 1.19
C GLY A 101 -4.79 8.72 1.26
N TRP A 102 -5.06 7.82 0.31
CA TRP A 102 -6.34 7.12 0.17
C TRP A 102 -6.18 5.61 0.35
N GLU A 103 -7.15 5.00 1.01
CA GLU A 103 -7.29 3.55 1.06
C GLU A 103 -7.92 3.06 -0.25
N ALA A 104 -7.32 2.05 -0.87
CA ALA A 104 -7.76 1.45 -2.12
C ALA A 104 -7.56 -0.07 -2.09
N THR A 105 -8.31 -0.83 -2.88
CA THR A 105 -8.02 -2.27 -3.05
C THR A 105 -7.46 -2.50 -4.46
N LEU A 106 -6.16 -2.78 -4.54
CA LEU A 106 -5.43 -2.87 -5.81
C LEU A 106 -4.63 -4.17 -5.91
N CYS A 107 -4.64 -4.76 -7.10
CA CYS A 107 -3.66 -5.79 -7.44
C CYS A 107 -2.26 -5.17 -7.52
N PHE A 108 -1.21 -5.99 -7.37
CA PHE A 108 0.16 -5.49 -7.35
C PHE A 108 0.51 -4.62 -8.57
N LYS A 109 0.03 -5.00 -9.76
CA LYS A 109 0.26 -4.22 -10.99
C LYS A 109 -0.23 -2.77 -10.85
N HIS A 110 -1.52 -2.56 -10.56
CA HIS A 110 -2.07 -1.20 -10.41
C HIS A 110 -1.52 -0.48 -9.19
N TYR A 111 -1.19 -1.21 -8.12
CA TYR A 111 -0.48 -0.61 -6.98
C TYR A 111 0.89 -0.08 -7.40
N SER A 112 1.70 -0.87 -8.10
CA SER A 112 3.04 -0.47 -8.56
C SER A 112 3.01 0.73 -9.51
N GLU A 113 1.99 0.84 -10.37
CA GLU A 113 1.80 1.99 -11.26
C GLU A 113 1.52 3.29 -10.49
N SER A 114 0.99 3.19 -9.27
CA SER A 114 0.71 4.33 -8.38
C SER A 114 1.88 4.73 -7.47
N ILE A 115 2.93 3.91 -7.40
CA ILE A 115 4.11 4.19 -6.60
C ILE A 115 5.11 5.00 -7.43
N TYR A 116 5.78 5.95 -6.80
CA TYR A 116 6.89 6.67 -7.44
C TYR A 116 8.18 5.87 -7.24
N PHE A 117 8.62 5.20 -8.30
CA PHE A 117 9.96 4.63 -8.38
C PHE A 117 10.94 5.74 -8.73
N ILE A 118 11.72 6.16 -7.75
CA ILE A 118 12.76 7.18 -7.94
C ILE A 118 13.99 6.49 -8.55
N GLU A 119 14.50 7.04 -9.63
CA GLU A 119 15.73 6.59 -10.26
C GLU A 119 16.67 7.78 -10.46
N ILE A 120 17.98 7.55 -10.28
CA ILE A 120 19.00 8.56 -10.54
C ILE A 120 19.99 8.00 -11.56
N ARG A 121 20.05 8.62 -12.74
CA ARG A 121 20.90 8.19 -13.86
C ARG A 121 21.64 9.38 -14.43
N ASN A 122 22.97 9.37 -14.37
CA ASN A 122 23.80 10.48 -14.86
C ASN A 122 23.39 11.86 -14.30
N ASN A 123 22.99 11.92 -13.03
CA ASN A 123 22.41 13.07 -12.32
C ASN A 123 20.97 13.44 -12.71
N ASP A 124 20.36 12.81 -13.70
CA ASP A 124 18.92 12.97 -13.96
C ASP A 124 18.12 12.22 -12.91
N ILE A 125 17.08 12.87 -12.38
CA ILE A 125 16.11 12.30 -11.48
C ILE A 125 14.89 11.90 -12.30
N GLU A 126 14.55 10.62 -12.24
CA GLU A 126 13.42 10.01 -12.94
C GLU A 126 12.39 9.51 -11.92
N ILE A 127 11.11 9.66 -12.26
CA ILE A 127 9.99 8.98 -11.59
C ILE A 127 9.27 8.15 -12.63
N ASN A 128 9.18 6.84 -12.43
CA ASN A 128 8.48 5.91 -13.33
C ASN A 128 8.91 6.12 -14.80
N ASP A 129 10.22 6.11 -15.04
CA ASP A 129 10.89 6.33 -16.34
C ASP A 129 10.70 7.74 -16.97
N LYS A 130 10.15 8.69 -16.22
CA LYS A 130 10.00 10.08 -16.67
C LYS A 130 10.98 11.00 -15.92
N ILE A 131 11.84 11.67 -16.68
CA ILE A 131 12.75 12.70 -16.14
C ILE A 131 11.93 13.87 -15.59
N ILE A 132 12.18 14.23 -14.33
CA ILE A 132 11.55 15.37 -13.66
C ILE A 132 12.50 16.56 -13.44
N GLY A 133 13.82 16.31 -13.49
CA GLY A 133 14.86 17.33 -13.35
C GLY A 133 16.25 16.71 -13.15
N ASN A 134 17.27 17.55 -13.03
CA ASN A 134 18.65 17.12 -12.79
C ASN A 134 19.12 17.55 -11.38
N LEU A 135 19.95 16.74 -10.72
CA LEU A 135 20.50 17.06 -9.39
C LEU A 135 21.21 18.42 -9.35
N ASN A 136 21.86 18.82 -10.45
CA ASN A 136 22.58 20.10 -10.54
C ASN A 136 21.65 21.31 -10.68
N ASP A 137 20.39 21.09 -11.06
CA ASP A 137 19.40 22.15 -11.22
C ASP A 137 18.61 22.42 -9.93
N ILE A 138 18.83 21.64 -8.87
CA ILE A 138 18.18 21.83 -7.57
C ILE A 138 18.72 23.11 -6.93
N ASN A 139 17.83 24.06 -6.64
CA ASN A 139 18.20 25.31 -5.97
C ASN A 139 18.00 25.26 -4.44
N LYS A 140 17.14 24.34 -3.97
CA LYS A 140 16.76 24.22 -2.56
C LYS A 140 16.14 22.86 -2.30
N ALA A 141 16.42 22.31 -1.11
CA ALA A 141 15.72 21.14 -0.59
C ALA A 141 15.26 21.38 0.85
N GLU A 142 14.05 20.94 1.17
CA GLU A 142 13.48 21.04 2.52
C GLU A 142 13.02 19.68 2.99
N THR A 143 13.31 19.34 4.24
CA THR A 143 12.82 18.11 4.85
C THR A 143 11.52 18.41 5.62
N ASP A 144 10.65 17.41 5.73
CA ASP A 144 9.49 17.50 6.62
C ASP A 144 9.25 16.18 7.36
N ASN A 145 8.35 16.23 8.36
CA ASN A 145 7.90 15.06 9.12
C ASN A 145 9.05 14.22 9.69
N SER A 146 10.04 14.87 10.31
CA SER A 146 11.24 14.21 10.84
C SER A 146 11.98 13.40 9.77
N PHE A 147 12.25 14.02 8.62
CA PHE A 147 12.95 13.43 7.48
C PHE A 147 12.22 12.26 6.80
N ARG A 148 10.91 12.12 7.04
CA ARG A 148 10.04 11.20 6.30
C ARG A 148 9.62 11.75 4.96
N GLY A 149 9.72 13.05 4.75
CA GLY A 149 9.51 13.69 3.46
C GLY A 149 10.62 14.66 3.07
N ILE A 150 10.77 14.86 1.77
CA ILE A 150 11.63 15.90 1.18
C ILE A 150 10.88 16.62 0.06
N ARG A 151 11.07 17.94 0.01
CA ARG A 151 10.59 18.82 -1.08
C ARG A 151 11.80 19.35 -1.83
N ILE A 152 11.81 19.12 -3.13
CA ILE A 152 12.88 19.53 -4.03
C ILE A 152 12.37 20.64 -4.94
N TYR A 153 13.11 21.74 -4.99
CA TYR A 153 12.82 22.89 -5.83
C TYR A 153 13.87 22.97 -6.94
N PHE A 154 13.42 22.93 -8.19
CA PHE A 154 14.29 23.06 -9.36
C PHE A 154 14.36 24.51 -9.84
N SER A 155 15.52 24.89 -10.36
CA SER A 155 15.75 26.21 -10.94
C SER A 155 14.78 26.49 -12.08
N GLY A 156 14.13 27.65 -12.05
CA GLY A 156 13.15 28.04 -13.06
C GLY A 156 11.77 27.39 -12.93
N GLN A 157 11.51 26.63 -11.86
CA GLN A 157 10.20 26.05 -11.56
C GLN A 157 9.59 26.69 -10.31
N GLU A 158 8.30 27.02 -10.36
CA GLU A 158 7.58 27.60 -9.21
C GLU A 158 7.08 26.55 -8.21
N LYS A 159 6.98 25.29 -8.65
CA LYS A 159 6.47 24.17 -7.84
C LYS A 159 7.62 23.27 -7.39
N TYR A 160 7.44 22.66 -6.22
CA TYR A 160 8.33 21.61 -5.73
C TYR A 160 7.84 20.23 -6.14
N TYR A 161 8.74 19.26 -6.14
CA TYR A 161 8.42 17.84 -6.12
C TYR A 161 8.59 17.30 -4.70
N GLY A 162 7.56 16.61 -4.20
CA GLY A 162 7.56 16.00 -2.87
C GLY A 162 7.81 14.49 -2.96
N PHE A 163 8.66 13.97 -2.09
CA PHE A 163 8.96 12.55 -1.96
C PHE A 163 8.84 12.10 -0.50
N HIS A 164 8.57 10.81 -0.29
CA HIS A 164 8.34 10.21 1.02
C HIS A 164 9.20 8.96 1.22
N CYS A 165 9.61 8.66 2.45
CA CYS A 165 10.50 7.55 2.78
C CYS A 165 9.97 6.15 2.44
N ARG A 166 8.66 6.03 2.18
CA ARG A 166 8.02 4.78 1.69
C ARG A 166 8.20 4.55 0.19
N GLN A 167 8.80 5.49 -0.54
CA GLN A 167 9.11 5.34 -1.95
C GLN A 167 10.51 4.71 -2.10
N PRO A 168 10.68 3.72 -2.99
CA PRO A 168 11.99 3.19 -3.32
C PRO A 168 12.96 4.29 -3.74
N ASN A 169 14.21 4.17 -3.33
CA ASN A 169 15.30 5.11 -3.58
C ASN A 169 15.11 6.50 -2.97
N TYR A 170 14.17 6.69 -2.03
CA TYR A 170 14.05 7.94 -1.29
C TYR A 170 15.36 8.32 -0.60
N TYR A 171 15.98 7.39 0.14
CA TYR A 171 17.23 7.67 0.86
C TYR A 171 18.43 7.78 -0.10
N LEU A 172 18.39 7.10 -1.25
CA LEU A 172 19.34 7.32 -2.33
C LEU A 172 19.27 8.78 -2.84
N LEU A 173 18.05 9.30 -3.07
CA LEU A 173 17.83 10.69 -3.48
C LEU A 173 18.28 11.67 -2.40
N LEU A 174 17.87 11.46 -1.15
CA LEU A 174 18.27 12.30 -0.01
C LEU A 174 19.80 12.41 0.10
N ARG A 175 20.51 11.29 -0.07
CA ARG A 175 21.99 11.24 -0.05
C ARG A 175 22.65 11.90 -1.27
N SER A 176 21.95 11.96 -2.40
CA SER A 176 22.49 12.46 -3.68
C SER A 176 22.39 13.98 -3.82
N ILE A 177 21.50 14.64 -3.06
CA ILE A 177 21.35 16.09 -3.07
C ILE A 177 22.51 16.75 -2.32
N ALA A 178 23.04 17.84 -2.88
CA ALA A 178 24.14 18.56 -2.27
C ALA A 178 23.74 19.15 -0.89
N LEU A 179 24.49 18.81 0.16
CA LEU A 179 24.15 19.17 1.54
C LEU A 179 23.90 20.67 1.77
N HIS A 180 24.65 21.55 1.10
CA HIS A 180 24.50 23.00 1.24
C HIS A 180 23.13 23.54 0.77
N LEU A 181 22.32 22.72 0.08
CA LEU A 181 20.96 23.06 -0.33
C LEU A 181 19.91 22.85 0.77
N PHE A 182 20.31 22.24 1.90
CA PHE A 182 19.49 22.05 3.09
C PHE A 182 19.83 23.06 4.19
N SER A 183 18.97 23.15 5.22
CA SER A 183 19.26 23.96 6.42
C SER A 183 20.50 23.44 7.18
N GLU A 184 21.17 24.28 7.98
CA GLU A 184 22.34 23.84 8.76
C GLU A 184 22.02 22.71 9.76
N GLU A 185 20.79 22.68 10.26
CA GLU A 185 20.31 21.61 11.14
C GLU A 185 20.14 20.30 10.37
N ASP A 186 19.44 20.36 9.22
CA ASP A 186 19.25 19.21 8.34
C ASP A 186 20.59 18.64 7.85
N GLN A 187 21.56 19.50 7.51
CA GLN A 187 22.89 19.08 7.10
C GLN A 187 23.58 18.22 8.15
N LYS A 188 23.53 18.64 9.43
CA LYS A 188 24.10 17.87 10.54
C LYS A 188 23.38 16.55 10.72
N TYR A 189 22.05 16.57 10.66
CA TYR A 189 21.23 15.36 10.81
C TYR A 189 21.50 14.37 9.68
N ILE A 190 21.39 14.77 8.42
CA ILE A 190 21.58 13.92 7.24
C ILE A 190 22.97 13.28 7.27
N LYS A 191 24.01 14.07 7.57
CA LYS A 191 25.37 13.56 7.71
C LYS A 191 25.45 12.50 8.80
N SER A 192 24.96 12.83 10.00
CA SER A 192 24.94 11.89 11.14
C SER A 192 24.16 10.61 10.84
N LEU A 193 23.01 10.73 10.17
CA LEU A 193 22.15 9.61 9.82
C LEU A 193 22.90 8.58 8.99
N PHE A 194 23.56 9.00 7.90
CA PHE A 194 24.25 8.10 7.00
C PHE A 194 25.60 7.60 7.54
N GLU A 195 26.28 8.37 8.40
CA GLU A 195 27.53 7.96 9.04
C GLU A 195 27.34 6.88 10.12
N ASN A 196 26.16 6.84 10.76
CA ASN A 196 25.89 5.99 11.92
C ASN A 196 24.92 4.83 11.63
N LEU A 197 24.70 4.46 10.37
CA LEU A 197 23.86 3.31 10.03
C LEU A 197 24.51 1.99 10.47
N ASN A 198 23.73 1.18 11.16
CA ASN A 198 24.08 -0.16 11.56
C ASN A 198 23.44 -1.22 10.64
N ASP A 199 23.88 -2.45 10.84
CA ASP A 199 23.39 -3.62 10.14
C ASP A 199 21.99 -4.00 10.64
N CYS A 200 21.02 -4.13 9.74
CA CYS A 200 19.68 -4.60 10.08
C CYS A 200 19.64 -6.13 9.99
N GLU A 201 19.49 -6.81 11.12
CA GLU A 201 19.35 -8.27 11.19
C GLU A 201 18.04 -8.77 10.56
N VAL A 202 17.01 -7.92 10.46
CA VAL A 202 15.74 -8.26 9.85
C VAL A 202 15.89 -8.32 8.32
N CYS A 203 16.17 -7.18 7.67
CA CYS A 203 16.19 -7.12 6.20
C CYS A 203 17.55 -7.34 5.55
N GLY A 204 18.64 -7.44 6.32
CA GLY A 204 19.97 -7.70 5.77
C GLY A 204 20.62 -6.53 5.05
N HIS A 205 20.27 -5.30 5.39
CA HIS A 205 20.86 -4.09 4.81
C HIS A 205 21.51 -3.21 5.89
N LYS A 206 22.54 -2.44 5.51
CA LYS A 206 23.15 -1.42 6.37
C LYS A 206 22.26 -0.16 6.39
N SER A 207 21.16 -0.26 7.12
CA SER A 207 20.06 0.72 7.10
C SER A 207 19.44 0.98 8.47
N LEU A 208 20.00 0.41 9.54
CA LEU A 208 19.45 0.56 10.89
C LEU A 208 19.90 1.88 11.51
N SER A 209 18.94 2.79 11.72
CA SER A 209 19.14 3.98 12.56
C SER A 209 18.91 3.64 14.04
N GLU A 210 19.14 4.60 14.95
CA GLU A 210 18.93 4.40 16.39
C GLU A 210 17.50 3.97 16.76
N SER A 211 16.50 4.37 15.97
CA SER A 211 15.08 4.16 16.30
C SER A 211 14.40 3.07 15.49
N HIS A 212 14.79 2.87 14.23
CA HIS A 212 14.19 1.90 13.30
C HIS A 212 15.09 1.70 12.07
N CYS A 213 14.82 0.62 11.32
CA CYS A 213 15.42 0.40 10.02
C CYS A 213 14.81 1.31 8.96
N LEU A 214 15.64 2.08 8.26
CA LEU A 214 15.19 3.01 7.21
C LEU A 214 14.71 2.33 5.92
N ARG A 215 14.93 1.01 5.79
CA ARG A 215 14.49 0.21 4.64
C ARG A 215 13.22 -0.58 4.94
N CYS A 216 13.27 -1.46 5.94
CA CYS A 216 12.15 -2.34 6.26
C CYS A 216 11.25 -1.82 7.39
N PHE A 217 11.52 -0.62 7.91
CA PHE A 217 10.75 0.06 8.96
C PHE A 217 10.61 -0.69 10.30
N ASN A 218 11.25 -1.84 10.45
CA ASN A 218 11.25 -2.59 11.70
C ASN A 218 12.11 -1.90 12.75
N ASP A 219 11.65 -1.96 13.99
CA ASP A 219 12.40 -1.48 15.14
C ASP A 219 13.64 -2.35 15.41
N PRO A 220 14.73 -1.78 15.95
CA PRO A 220 15.77 -2.60 16.55
C PRO A 220 15.20 -3.33 17.77
N TRP A 221 15.82 -4.47 18.11
CA TRP A 221 15.50 -5.17 19.36
C TRP A 221 15.63 -4.25 20.57
N LYS A 222 14.61 -4.26 21.44
CA LYS A 222 14.55 -3.53 22.70
C LYS A 222 14.20 -4.50 23.82
N ASN A 223 14.77 -4.31 25.01
CA ASN A 223 14.46 -5.18 26.16
C ASN A 223 12.98 -5.16 26.57
N SER A 224 12.23 -4.11 26.21
CA SER A 224 10.78 -4.05 26.39
C SER A 224 10.03 -5.13 25.64
N PHE A 225 10.60 -5.67 24.55
CA PHE A 225 9.98 -6.75 23.78
C PHE A 225 10.04 -8.12 24.48
N LEU A 226 10.70 -8.24 25.64
CA LEU A 226 10.65 -9.46 26.44
C LEU A 226 9.27 -9.77 27.02
N GLU A 227 8.33 -8.81 26.96
CA GLU A 227 6.93 -9.02 27.31
C GLU A 227 6.19 -9.89 26.27
N ASP A 228 6.61 -9.81 25.00
CA ASP A 228 5.95 -10.46 23.86
C ASP A 228 6.81 -11.57 23.22
N TYR A 229 8.13 -11.53 23.42
CA TYR A 229 9.09 -12.44 22.79
C TYR A 229 10.05 -13.03 23.82
N GLU A 230 10.30 -14.34 23.73
CA GLU A 230 11.22 -15.07 24.61
C GLU A 230 12.68 -14.64 24.40
N SER A 231 13.02 -14.16 23.20
CA SER A 231 14.38 -13.74 22.86
C SER A 231 14.42 -12.78 21.68
N LYS A 232 15.56 -12.07 21.57
CA LYS A 232 15.91 -11.30 20.37
C LYS A 232 15.80 -12.13 19.09
N SER A 233 16.32 -13.36 19.10
CA SER A 233 16.29 -14.23 17.92
C SER A 233 14.87 -14.55 17.47
N GLN A 234 13.94 -14.76 18.41
CA GLN A 234 12.54 -14.99 18.09
C GLN A 234 11.89 -13.75 17.46
N TYR A 235 12.11 -12.57 18.05
CA TYR A 235 11.63 -11.30 17.47
C TYR A 235 12.13 -11.09 16.04
N ILE A 236 13.45 -11.20 15.84
CA ILE A 236 14.05 -11.05 14.50
C ILE A 236 13.48 -12.09 13.53
N LYS A 237 13.30 -13.34 13.97
CA LYS A 237 12.69 -14.40 13.15
C LYS A 237 11.27 -14.03 12.70
N HIS A 238 10.43 -13.52 13.60
CA HIS A 238 9.06 -13.10 13.27
C HIS A 238 9.06 -11.95 12.26
N CYS A 239 9.85 -10.89 12.51
CA CYS A 239 9.96 -9.78 11.58
C CYS A 239 10.49 -10.20 10.21
N GLN A 240 11.40 -11.18 10.15
CA GLN A 240 11.85 -11.76 8.89
C GLN A 240 10.73 -12.52 8.17
N MET A 241 9.94 -13.32 8.89
CA MET A 241 8.79 -14.03 8.30
C MET A 241 7.74 -13.04 7.75
N ASP A 242 7.43 -11.97 8.47
CA ASP A 242 6.52 -10.91 7.99
C ASP A 242 7.00 -10.28 6.68
N LEU A 243 8.30 -9.97 6.59
CA LEU A 243 8.89 -9.45 5.35
C LEU A 243 8.87 -10.45 4.20
N PHE A 244 8.96 -11.76 4.48
CA PHE A 244 8.93 -12.80 3.45
C PHE A 244 7.52 -13.10 2.96
N ILE A 245 6.52 -13.10 3.85
CA ILE A 245 5.11 -13.19 3.48
C ILE A 245 4.73 -12.00 2.61
N ASP A 246 5.27 -10.83 2.94
CA ASP A 246 5.11 -9.60 2.19
C ASP A 246 3.63 -9.32 1.91
N GLU A 247 2.81 -9.33 2.98
CA GLU A 247 1.36 -9.19 2.87
C GLU A 247 1.01 -7.90 2.10
N ASP A 248 1.75 -6.82 2.33
CA ASP A 248 1.56 -5.55 1.65
C ASP A 248 2.39 -5.39 0.36
N ASP A 249 2.96 -6.46 -0.20
CA ASP A 249 3.87 -6.42 -1.36
C ASP A 249 4.95 -5.31 -1.29
N ASN A 250 5.34 -4.92 -0.07
CA ASN A 250 6.33 -3.89 0.19
C ASN A 250 7.71 -4.34 -0.30
N GLU A 251 8.13 -5.57 0.00
CA GLU A 251 9.42 -6.09 -0.47
C GLU A 251 9.46 -6.23 -2.00
N LYS A 252 8.34 -6.59 -2.65
CA LYS A 252 8.25 -6.53 -4.13
C LYS A 252 8.50 -5.14 -4.70
N VAL A 253 8.14 -4.08 -3.98
CA VAL A 253 8.41 -2.69 -4.37
C VAL A 253 9.86 -2.30 -4.04
N PHE A 254 10.31 -2.62 -2.83
CA PHE A 254 11.65 -2.29 -2.31
C PHE A 254 12.78 -3.18 -2.83
N GLN A 255 12.49 -4.19 -3.66
CA GLN A 255 13.53 -4.94 -4.39
C GLN A 255 14.35 -4.04 -5.33
N HIS A 256 13.76 -2.92 -5.77
CA HIS A 256 14.40 -1.91 -6.63
C HIS A 256 15.12 -0.81 -5.83
N ASP A 257 14.99 -0.81 -4.50
CA ASP A 257 15.69 0.14 -3.65
C ASP A 257 17.19 -0.19 -3.59
N ARG A 258 18.00 0.84 -3.86
CA ARG A 258 19.46 0.84 -3.86
C ARG A 258 20.00 1.86 -2.86
N SER A 259 19.18 2.29 -1.91
CA SER A 259 19.55 3.27 -0.90
C SER A 259 20.66 2.73 0.01
N PHE A 260 20.60 1.42 0.30
CA PHE A 260 21.45 0.77 1.30
C PHE A 260 22.17 -0.45 0.74
N GLU A 261 23.36 -0.71 1.27
CA GLU A 261 24.17 -1.87 0.92
C GLU A 261 23.57 -3.15 1.52
N LYS A 262 23.55 -4.23 0.73
CA LYS A 262 23.19 -5.58 1.19
C LYS A 262 24.35 -6.21 1.95
N LEU A 263 24.06 -6.82 3.08
CA LEU A 263 25.04 -7.52 3.91
C LEU A 263 25.26 -8.93 3.36
N PRO A 264 26.49 -9.30 2.96
CA PRO A 264 26.76 -10.61 2.35
C PRO A 264 26.55 -11.79 3.32
N ASP A 265 26.71 -11.55 4.63
CA ASP A 265 26.61 -12.56 5.68
C ASP A 265 25.25 -12.53 6.42
N HIS A 266 24.24 -11.88 5.83
CA HIS A 266 22.89 -11.85 6.41
C HIS A 266 22.30 -13.26 6.54
N LYS A 267 21.66 -13.55 7.68
CA LYS A 267 21.11 -14.87 8.00
C LYS A 267 19.61 -14.81 8.14
N ILE A 268 18.93 -15.70 7.42
CA ILE A 268 17.52 -16.01 7.64
C ILE A 268 17.42 -16.99 8.81
N LEU A 269 16.58 -16.67 9.79
CA LEU A 269 16.46 -17.39 11.07
C LEU A 269 15.33 -18.42 11.10
N PHE A 270 14.58 -18.57 10.02
CA PHE A 270 13.50 -19.53 9.88
C PHE A 270 13.76 -20.46 8.70
N ASN A 271 13.07 -21.60 8.69
CA ASN A 271 12.98 -22.50 7.55
C ASN A 271 11.56 -22.54 6.95
N ASP A 272 11.41 -23.14 5.76
CA ASP A 272 10.13 -23.18 5.03
C ASP A 272 8.96 -23.77 5.83
N ASN A 273 9.21 -24.73 6.74
CA ASN A 273 8.13 -25.30 7.56
C ASN A 273 7.66 -24.29 8.61
N GLU A 274 8.59 -23.58 9.26
CA GLU A 274 8.26 -22.54 10.23
C GLU A 274 7.50 -21.39 9.58
N LEU A 275 7.87 -20.98 8.36
CA LEU A 275 7.15 -19.95 7.61
C LEU A 275 5.70 -20.38 7.31
N ARG A 276 5.49 -21.62 6.87
CA ARG A 276 4.14 -22.15 6.58
C ARG A 276 3.28 -22.32 7.82
N GLU A 277 3.89 -22.60 8.97
CA GLU A 277 3.18 -22.63 10.26
C GLU A 277 2.77 -21.21 10.65
N TYR A 278 3.70 -20.26 10.57
CA TYR A 278 3.43 -18.85 10.85
C TYR A 278 2.35 -18.25 9.94
N GLU A 279 2.38 -18.54 8.63
CA GLU A 279 1.33 -18.12 7.67
C GLU A 279 -0.06 -18.63 8.06
N LYS A 280 -0.18 -19.83 8.64
CA LYS A 280 -1.49 -20.36 9.07
C LYS A 280 -2.00 -19.62 10.30
N ASP A 281 -1.13 -19.40 11.27
CA ASP A 281 -1.47 -18.72 12.52
C ASP A 281 -1.95 -17.28 12.30
N MET A 282 -1.59 -16.65 11.16
CA MET A 282 -2.08 -15.31 10.79
C MET A 282 -3.54 -15.27 10.32
N TYR A 283 -4.06 -16.38 9.79
CA TYR A 283 -5.38 -16.45 9.15
C TYR A 283 -6.41 -17.30 9.91
N ASP A 284 -6.03 -17.89 11.05
CA ASP A 284 -6.89 -18.59 12.00
C ASP A 284 -7.48 -17.63 13.07
#